data_AF-A0A8T2HY72-F1
#
_entry.id   AF-A0A8T2HY72-F1
#
_cell.length_a   1.000
_cell.length_b   1.000
_cell.length_c   1.000
_cell.angle_alpha   90.00
_cell.angle_beta   90.00
_cell.angle_gamma   90.00
#
_symmetry.space_group_name_H-M   'P 1'
#
loop_
_entity.id
_entity.type
_entity.pdbx_description
1 polymer ?
#
loop_
_entity_poly.entity_id
_entity_poly.type
_entity_poly.pdbx_seq_one_letter_code
_entity_poly.pdbx_strand_id
1 'polypeptide(L)'
;MALRSQLLLAAARQAARTSFSGMQGGSDLCAIVATLSSFRYFSSTTNTESSCSLSQLLLPPSDNRRRKEDPSPEQQHKRTFASLPNPAVPSASITAVDPFSLVRSEIESVSERLRRCIVTEIPTLEQAAEYFFRAGHEGKRLRSTVILLMATSLASVPTNPLFLTVDDSPADAHPPEQRRRQQRIAEITELIHVASLLHDDVIDNADKRRGLKALNSLFGNKVAILAGDFLLARASVSLAALRNSEVIALMSQVLEHLVAGEILQMTAGPDDAGSMDHYMRKTYFKTASLVANSCKSVALLAGCSPDQSTAAWDYGRHLGLAFQLIDDVLDYTGTTAELGKPAGNDLRSGLATAPVLFAAEQHPELHNLIKRRFRQDGDVETALRLVKDSQGVDRAKQLAEEHARQAIAALERLPEVAVECAAAVESRNALVEITQKVINRRK
;
A
#
# COMPACT_ATOMS: atom_id res chain seq x y z
N MET A 1 -25.39 35.55 -1.19
CA MET A 1 -24.74 34.32 -1.73
C MET A 1 -24.66 34.29 -3.26
N ALA A 2 -25.71 34.66 -4.01
CA ALA A 2 -25.68 34.65 -5.48
C ALA A 2 -24.59 35.55 -6.12
N LEU A 3 -24.34 36.74 -5.56
CA LEU A 3 -23.31 37.68 -6.05
C LEU A 3 -21.87 37.14 -5.91
N ARG A 4 -21.61 36.32 -4.86
CA ARG A 4 -20.30 35.68 -4.61
C ARG A 4 -20.00 34.56 -5.61
N SER A 5 -21.02 33.79 -6.00
CA SER A 5 -20.89 32.73 -7.00
C SER A 5 -20.63 33.31 -8.40
N GLN A 6 -21.28 34.44 -8.73
CA GLN A 6 -21.06 35.13 -10.01
C GLN A 6 -19.65 35.76 -10.10
N LEU A 7 -19.12 36.31 -9.00
CA LEU A 7 -17.76 36.84 -8.95
C LEU A 7 -16.68 35.75 -9.06
N LEU A 8 -16.88 34.59 -8.43
CA LEU A 8 -15.99 33.43 -8.57
C LEU A 8 -15.99 32.86 -10.00
N LEU A 9 -17.16 32.80 -10.65
CA LEU A 9 -17.27 32.35 -12.02
C LEU A 9 -16.65 33.36 -13.02
N ALA A 10 -16.77 34.66 -12.74
CA ALA A 10 -16.12 35.70 -13.53
C ALA A 10 -14.59 35.66 -13.40
N ALA A 11 -14.06 35.46 -12.19
CA ALA A 11 -12.64 35.32 -11.93
C ALA A 11 -12.04 34.06 -12.59
N ALA A 12 -12.74 32.92 -12.51
CA ALA A 12 -12.32 31.68 -13.18
C ALA A 12 -12.30 31.82 -14.72
N ARG A 13 -13.29 32.52 -15.30
CA ARG A 13 -13.33 32.81 -16.74
C ARG A 13 -12.23 33.76 -17.18
N GLN A 14 -11.85 34.72 -16.34
CA GLN A 14 -10.78 35.65 -16.65
C GLN A 14 -9.40 34.99 -16.58
N ALA A 15 -9.17 34.13 -15.57
CA ALA A 15 -7.96 33.32 -15.47
C ALA A 15 -7.79 32.35 -16.65
N ALA A 16 -8.88 31.70 -17.10
CA ALA A 16 -8.86 30.83 -18.27
C ALA A 16 -8.55 31.59 -19.58
N ARG A 17 -9.01 32.85 -19.71
CA ARG A 17 -8.73 33.69 -20.90
C ARG A 17 -7.29 34.16 -20.95
N THR A 18 -6.68 34.50 -19.82
CA THR A 18 -5.26 34.90 -19.76
C THR A 18 -4.31 33.74 -20.03
N SER A 19 -4.70 32.50 -19.70
CA SER A 19 -3.88 31.32 -19.99
C SER A 19 -3.91 30.88 -21.46
N PHE A 20 -4.97 31.24 -22.21
CA PHE A 20 -5.14 30.80 -23.61
C PHE A 20 -4.55 31.76 -24.65
N SER A 21 -4.30 33.03 -24.33
CA SER A 21 -3.80 34.02 -25.30
C SER A 21 -2.27 34.01 -25.52
N GLY A 22 -1.54 33.08 -24.91
CA GLY A 22 -0.06 33.09 -24.91
C GLY A 22 0.63 31.81 -25.40
N MET A 23 -0.09 30.77 -25.83
CA MET A 23 0.54 29.49 -26.21
C MET A 23 0.82 29.41 -27.71
N GLN A 24 2.02 29.82 -28.12
CA GLN A 24 2.67 29.29 -29.32
C GLN A 24 3.79 28.33 -28.89
N GLY A 25 3.63 27.06 -29.26
CA GLY A 25 4.72 26.10 -29.42
C GLY A 25 5.33 25.51 -28.15
N GLY A 26 5.15 24.18 -28.00
CA GLY A 26 6.12 23.26 -27.40
C GLY A 26 6.34 23.35 -25.88
N SER A 27 6.19 22.20 -25.22
CA SER A 27 6.41 21.91 -23.79
C SER A 27 5.48 22.62 -22.80
N ASP A 28 4.71 21.86 -22.02
CA ASP A 28 4.65 22.01 -20.55
C ASP A 28 3.60 21.10 -19.90
N LEU A 29 4.05 19.91 -19.44
CA LEU A 29 3.36 19.17 -18.38
C LEU A 29 3.34 19.97 -17.04
N CYS A 30 4.23 20.95 -16.90
CA CYS A 30 4.31 21.83 -15.72
C CYS A 30 3.08 22.72 -15.52
N ALA A 31 2.38 23.09 -16.61
CA ALA A 31 1.24 24.01 -16.54
C ALA A 31 0.02 23.40 -15.84
N ILE A 32 -0.18 22.08 -15.95
CA ILE A 32 -1.29 21.36 -15.31
C ILE A 32 -1.06 21.24 -13.79
N VAL A 33 0.18 20.95 -13.38
CA VAL A 33 0.57 20.90 -11.97
C VAL A 33 0.48 22.29 -11.32
N ALA A 34 0.93 23.34 -12.02
CA ALA A 34 0.81 24.72 -11.54
C ALA A 34 -0.65 25.16 -11.32
N THR A 35 -1.57 24.71 -12.19
CA THR A 35 -3.00 25.04 -12.08
C THR A 35 -3.64 24.42 -10.83
N LEU A 36 -3.18 23.25 -10.37
CA LEU A 36 -3.62 22.62 -9.13
C LEU A 36 -2.97 23.24 -7.88
N SER A 37 -1.72 23.71 -7.98
CA SER A 37 -1.06 24.43 -6.89
C SER A 37 -1.63 25.83 -6.64
N SER A 38 -2.13 26.52 -7.67
CA SER A 38 -2.77 27.84 -7.51
C SER A 38 -4.10 27.79 -6.74
N PHE A 39 -4.77 26.63 -6.69
CA PHE A 39 -5.97 26.45 -5.85
C PHE A 39 -5.64 26.48 -4.35
N ARG A 40 -4.43 26.07 -3.95
CA ARG A 40 -3.96 26.18 -2.55
C ARG A 40 -3.61 27.60 -2.13
N TYR A 41 -3.24 28.48 -3.08
CA TYR A 41 -2.79 29.85 -2.75
C TYR A 41 -3.95 30.84 -2.59
N PHE A 42 -5.11 30.58 -3.21
CA PHE A 42 -6.27 31.47 -3.09
C PHE A 42 -7.10 31.22 -1.82
N SER A 43 -7.00 30.03 -1.21
CA SER A 43 -7.64 29.74 0.09
C SER A 43 -6.86 30.26 1.30
N SER A 44 -5.59 30.69 1.14
CA SER A 44 -4.74 31.13 2.26
C SER A 44 -4.69 32.64 2.49
N THR A 45 -5.34 33.46 1.64
CA THR A 45 -5.32 34.94 1.75
C THR A 45 -6.61 35.57 2.26
N THR A 46 -7.60 34.77 2.70
CA THR A 46 -8.80 35.29 3.37
C THR A 46 -9.05 34.56 4.69
N ASN A 47 -8.16 34.75 5.66
CA ASN A 47 -8.51 34.71 7.08
C ASN A 47 -7.40 35.38 7.89
N THR A 48 -7.69 36.58 8.35
CA THR A 48 -6.91 37.30 9.36
C THR A 48 -7.20 36.72 10.75
N GLU A 49 -6.12 36.58 11.52
CA GLU A 49 -6.05 36.46 12.99
C GLU A 49 -6.47 35.14 13.65
N SER A 50 -5.47 34.26 13.88
CA SER A 50 -5.15 33.64 15.19
C SER A 50 -3.91 32.74 15.01
N SER A 51 -2.76 33.21 15.45
CA SER A 51 -1.47 32.52 15.37
C SER A 51 -1.36 31.38 16.41
N CYS A 52 -1.31 30.13 15.95
CA CYS A 52 -0.73 29.02 16.71
C CYS A 52 -0.09 28.04 15.71
N SER A 53 1.22 27.86 15.78
CA SER A 53 2.00 27.14 14.76
C SER A 53 1.74 25.64 14.78
N LEU A 54 1.26 25.12 13.66
CA LEU A 54 0.92 23.72 13.40
C LEU A 54 2.18 22.92 12.98
N SER A 55 3.19 22.87 13.86
CA SER A 55 4.48 22.20 13.61
C SER A 55 4.92 21.24 14.72
N GLN A 56 4.01 20.77 15.59
CA GLN A 56 4.33 19.88 16.72
C GLN A 56 3.62 18.53 16.76
N LEU A 57 3.08 18.03 15.64
CA LEU A 57 2.30 16.77 15.63
C LEU A 57 2.89 15.63 14.79
N LEU A 58 4.19 15.65 14.52
CA LEU A 58 4.90 14.57 13.82
C LEU A 58 6.21 14.26 14.57
N LEU A 59 6.38 12.98 14.95
CA LEU A 59 7.54 12.30 15.56
C LEU A 59 7.46 12.05 17.09
N PRO A 60 7.87 10.85 17.58
CA PRO A 60 8.00 10.57 19.01
C PRO A 60 9.22 11.29 19.61
N PRO A 61 9.18 11.70 20.90
CA PRO A 61 10.25 12.50 21.49
C PRO A 61 11.50 11.66 21.77
N SER A 62 12.63 12.11 21.23
CA SER A 62 13.97 11.72 21.66
C SER A 62 14.33 12.48 22.95
N ASP A 63 14.40 11.78 24.08
CA ASP A 63 14.75 12.37 25.37
C ASP A 63 16.27 12.51 25.49
N ASN A 64 16.75 13.74 25.67
CA ASN A 64 18.16 14.05 25.84
C ASN A 64 18.28 15.18 26.88
N ARG A 65 18.32 14.81 28.17
CA ARG A 65 18.79 15.68 29.26
C ARG A 65 19.95 15.06 30.02
N ARG A 66 20.96 15.90 30.21
CA ARG A 66 22.29 15.61 30.77
C ARG A 66 22.26 15.26 32.26
N ARG A 67 23.00 14.18 32.57
CA ARG A 67 24.00 13.96 33.64
C ARG A 67 23.70 14.44 35.08
N LYS A 68 23.64 13.45 35.98
CA LYS A 68 24.44 13.43 37.22
C LYS A 68 25.23 12.11 37.26
N GLU A 69 26.52 12.22 37.61
CA GLU A 69 27.55 11.18 37.85
C GLU A 69 27.08 10.26 39.02
N ASP A 70 27.26 8.93 39.09
CA ASP A 70 28.41 7.98 39.01
C ASP A 70 27.83 6.53 39.18
N PRO A 71 28.57 5.38 39.18
CA PRO A 71 29.82 4.97 38.54
C PRO A 71 29.64 3.74 37.59
N SER A 72 30.74 3.22 37.04
CA SER A 72 30.88 2.26 35.90
C SER A 72 30.07 0.94 35.90
N PRO A 73 29.68 0.40 34.73
CA PRO A 73 28.89 -0.82 34.61
C PRO A 73 29.76 -2.07 34.42
N GLU A 74 30.08 -2.80 35.49
CA GLU A 74 30.74 -4.11 35.33
C GLU A 74 30.25 -5.23 36.27
N GLN A 75 29.17 -5.05 37.05
CA GLN A 75 28.79 -6.06 38.06
C GLN A 75 27.29 -6.36 38.23
N GLN A 76 26.45 -6.16 37.21
CA GLN A 76 25.03 -6.56 37.26
C GLN A 76 24.57 -7.27 35.98
N HIS A 77 25.17 -8.41 35.67
CA HIS A 77 24.63 -9.39 34.71
C HIS A 77 24.90 -10.81 35.20
N LYS A 78 24.38 -11.18 36.38
CA LYS A 78 24.17 -12.59 36.75
C LYS A 78 22.92 -12.67 37.64
N ARG A 79 22.02 -13.61 37.29
CA ARG A 79 20.72 -13.96 37.91
C ARG A 79 19.57 -13.10 37.36
N THR A 80 18.53 -13.62 36.70
CA THR A 80 17.89 -14.94 36.74
C THR A 80 17.05 -15.11 35.46
N PHE A 81 17.35 -16.10 34.61
CA PHE A 81 16.43 -16.57 33.57
C PHE A 81 15.43 -17.51 34.24
N ALA A 82 14.25 -17.02 34.57
CA ALA A 82 13.08 -17.86 34.84
C ALA A 82 12.21 -17.84 33.58
N SER A 83 12.08 -18.99 32.93
CA SER A 83 11.20 -19.21 31.78
C SER A 83 9.76 -18.89 32.15
N LEU A 84 9.22 -17.82 31.58
CA LEU A 84 7.78 -17.56 31.62
C LEU A 84 7.09 -18.55 30.65
N PRO A 85 6.02 -19.24 31.08
CA PRO A 85 5.29 -20.14 30.20
C PRO A 85 4.59 -19.32 29.10
N ASN A 86 4.74 -19.81 27.87
CA ASN A 86 4.06 -19.33 26.68
C ASN A 86 2.53 -19.37 26.92
N PRO A 87 1.78 -18.26 26.79
CA PRO A 87 0.33 -18.34 26.89
C PRO A 87 -0.16 -19.15 25.67
N ALA A 88 -0.66 -20.35 25.94
CA ALA A 88 -1.27 -21.19 24.93
C ALA A 88 -2.46 -20.44 24.34
N VAL A 89 -2.38 -20.14 23.05
CA VAL A 89 -3.52 -19.66 22.26
C VAL A 89 -4.59 -20.76 22.30
N PRO A 90 -5.81 -20.49 22.79
CA PRO A 90 -6.84 -21.51 22.85
C PRO A 90 -7.21 -21.95 21.43
N SER A 91 -6.94 -23.23 21.14
CA SER A 91 -7.33 -23.90 19.91
C SER A 91 -8.82 -24.23 19.95
N ALA A 92 -9.68 -23.22 19.77
CA ALA A 92 -11.06 -23.48 19.38
C ALA A 92 -11.03 -23.94 17.92
N SER A 93 -11.66 -25.08 17.61
CA SER A 93 -11.81 -25.56 16.24
C SER A 93 -12.77 -24.63 15.47
N ILE A 94 -12.23 -23.52 14.96
CA ILE A 94 -12.90 -22.68 13.99
C ILE A 94 -13.05 -23.54 12.74
N THR A 95 -14.28 -23.79 12.31
CA THR A 95 -14.53 -24.29 10.95
C THR A 95 -13.86 -23.31 9.98
N ALA A 96 -12.69 -23.69 9.45
CA ALA A 96 -11.83 -22.82 8.67
C ALA A 96 -12.49 -22.54 7.31
N VAL A 97 -13.33 -21.51 7.26
CA VAL A 97 -13.90 -21.02 6.00
C VAL A 97 -12.82 -20.23 5.29
N ASP A 98 -12.46 -20.64 4.08
CA ASP A 98 -11.42 -19.97 3.30
C ASP A 98 -11.74 -18.47 3.14
N PRO A 99 -10.84 -17.54 3.54
CA PRO A 99 -11.10 -16.10 3.51
C PRO A 99 -11.50 -15.57 2.14
N PHE A 100 -10.97 -16.16 1.07
CA PHE A 100 -11.31 -15.77 -0.31
C PHE A 100 -12.71 -16.22 -0.71
N SER A 101 -13.23 -17.30 -0.11
CA SER A 101 -14.60 -17.78 -0.36
C SER A 101 -15.65 -16.87 0.26
N LEU A 102 -15.38 -16.29 1.43
CA LEU A 102 -16.33 -15.41 2.16
C LEU A 102 -16.72 -14.15 1.36
N VAL A 103 -15.79 -13.60 0.58
CA VAL A 103 -16.02 -12.37 -0.20
C VAL A 103 -16.05 -12.63 -1.70
N ARG A 104 -16.15 -13.90 -2.13
CA ARG A 104 -16.03 -14.27 -3.55
C ARG A 104 -17.04 -13.52 -4.44
N SER A 105 -18.31 -13.52 -4.06
CA SER A 105 -19.38 -12.85 -4.81
C SER A 105 -19.21 -11.33 -4.86
N GLU A 106 -18.72 -10.71 -3.78
CA GLU A 106 -18.38 -9.29 -3.77
C GLU A 106 -17.17 -8.98 -4.63
N ILE A 107 -16.15 -9.84 -4.64
CA ILE A 107 -14.98 -9.70 -5.51
C ILE A 107 -15.38 -9.83 -6.97
N GLU A 108 -16.26 -10.76 -7.33
CA GLU A 108 -16.80 -10.88 -8.70
C GLU A 108 -17.50 -9.59 -9.13
N SER A 109 -18.31 -9.00 -8.23
CA SER A 109 -18.98 -7.72 -8.47
C SER A 109 -18.00 -6.55 -8.60
N VAL A 110 -16.98 -6.49 -7.75
CA VAL A 110 -15.90 -5.48 -7.83
C VAL A 110 -15.12 -5.62 -9.13
N SER A 111 -14.75 -6.84 -9.51
CA SER A 111 -14.04 -7.12 -10.78
C SER A 111 -14.85 -6.70 -11.99
N GLU A 112 -16.17 -6.97 -12.00
CA GLU A 112 -17.05 -6.54 -13.08
C GLU A 112 -17.13 -5.01 -13.19
N ARG A 113 -17.24 -4.31 -12.06
CA ARG A 113 -17.23 -2.84 -12.05
C ARG A 113 -15.90 -2.25 -12.46
N LEU A 114 -14.78 -2.86 -12.07
CA LEU A 114 -13.44 -2.45 -12.52
C LEU A 114 -13.31 -2.52 -14.04
N ARG A 115 -13.77 -3.61 -14.68
CA ARG A 115 -13.77 -3.74 -16.15
C ARG A 115 -14.61 -2.68 -16.82
N ARG A 116 -15.77 -2.33 -16.26
CA ARG A 116 -16.63 -1.27 -16.82
C ARG A 116 -16.06 0.12 -16.61
N CYS A 117 -15.37 0.36 -15.50
CA CYS A 117 -14.78 1.66 -15.17
C CYS A 117 -13.66 2.07 -16.13
N ILE A 118 -12.98 1.10 -16.76
CA ILE A 118 -11.85 1.34 -17.66
C ILE A 118 -12.23 1.44 -19.14
N VAL A 119 -13.50 1.19 -19.49
CA VAL A 119 -14.01 1.36 -20.86
C VAL A 119 -13.87 2.82 -21.29
N THR A 120 -13.44 3.03 -22.53
CA THR A 120 -13.21 4.35 -23.12
C THR A 120 -13.36 4.30 -24.64
N GLU A 121 -13.72 5.42 -25.27
CA GLU A 121 -13.87 5.52 -26.73
C GLU A 121 -12.53 5.43 -27.48
N ILE A 122 -11.40 5.42 -26.77
CA ILE A 122 -10.04 5.36 -27.34
C ILE A 122 -9.54 3.91 -27.29
N PRO A 123 -9.56 3.15 -28.41
CA PRO A 123 -9.35 1.70 -28.38
C PRO A 123 -7.96 1.29 -27.87
N THR A 124 -6.92 2.06 -28.19
CA THR A 124 -5.55 1.78 -27.72
C THR A 124 -5.44 1.91 -26.21
N LEU A 125 -6.12 2.90 -25.63
CA LEU A 125 -6.10 3.15 -24.19
C LEU A 125 -6.92 2.09 -23.45
N GLU A 126 -8.07 1.70 -24.00
CA GLU A 126 -8.90 0.62 -23.49
C GLU A 126 -8.13 -0.70 -23.45
N GLN A 127 -7.54 -1.12 -24.58
CA GLN A 127 -6.77 -2.37 -24.66
C GLN A 127 -5.59 -2.39 -23.68
N ALA A 128 -4.93 -1.24 -23.50
CA ALA A 128 -3.82 -1.09 -22.57
C ALA A 128 -4.28 -1.17 -21.11
N ALA A 129 -5.37 -0.50 -20.77
CA ALA A 129 -5.94 -0.51 -19.42
C ALA A 129 -6.51 -1.89 -19.07
N GLU A 130 -7.22 -2.56 -19.98
CA GLU A 130 -7.83 -3.87 -19.77
C GLU A 130 -6.83 -4.99 -19.55
N TYR A 131 -5.59 -4.83 -20.02
CA TYR A 131 -4.60 -5.90 -20.07
C TYR A 131 -4.46 -6.67 -18.74
N PHE A 132 -4.51 -5.97 -17.61
CA PHE A 132 -4.40 -6.56 -16.26
C PHE A 132 -5.74 -6.86 -15.56
N PHE A 133 -6.87 -6.47 -16.17
CA PHE A 133 -8.23 -6.75 -15.66
C PHE A 133 -8.95 -7.87 -16.42
N ARG A 134 -8.29 -8.49 -17.41
CA ARG A 134 -8.81 -9.67 -18.10
C ARG A 134 -8.95 -10.86 -17.15
N ALA A 135 -10.08 -11.56 -17.24
CA ALA A 135 -10.34 -12.78 -16.49
C ALA A 135 -9.16 -13.76 -16.60
N GLY A 136 -8.73 -14.32 -15.46
CA GLY A 136 -7.57 -15.21 -15.35
C GLY A 136 -6.22 -14.52 -15.07
N HIS A 137 -6.12 -13.19 -15.26
CA HIS A 137 -4.86 -12.43 -15.06
C HIS A 137 -4.88 -11.48 -13.86
N GLU A 138 -6.03 -11.42 -13.19
CA GLU A 138 -6.37 -10.50 -12.10
C GLU A 138 -5.59 -10.74 -10.80
N GLY A 139 -4.86 -11.86 -10.70
CA GLY A 139 -4.17 -12.27 -9.48
C GLY A 139 -5.15 -12.72 -8.37
N LYS A 140 -4.63 -13.01 -7.18
CA LYS A 140 -5.44 -13.47 -6.03
C LYS A 140 -6.31 -12.36 -5.39
N ARG A 141 -6.32 -11.13 -5.95
CA ARG A 141 -7.03 -9.94 -5.46
C ARG A 141 -6.94 -9.72 -3.93
N LEU A 142 -5.79 -10.05 -3.35
CA LEU A 142 -5.57 -10.03 -1.89
C LEU A 142 -5.97 -8.69 -1.25
N ARG A 143 -5.66 -7.57 -1.90
CA ARG A 143 -5.97 -6.21 -1.39
C ARG A 143 -7.48 -6.00 -1.27
N SER A 144 -8.22 -6.25 -2.35
CA SER A 144 -9.68 -6.13 -2.33
C SER A 144 -10.30 -7.08 -1.32
N THR A 145 -9.81 -8.32 -1.22
CA THR A 145 -10.27 -9.29 -0.20
C THR A 145 -10.08 -8.75 1.22
N VAL A 146 -8.89 -8.25 1.54
CA VAL A 146 -8.59 -7.65 2.85
C VAL A 146 -9.50 -6.45 3.14
N ILE A 147 -9.70 -5.57 2.16
CA ILE A 147 -10.55 -4.38 2.32
C ILE A 147 -12.01 -4.74 2.58
N LEU A 148 -12.55 -5.72 1.84
CA LEU A 148 -13.94 -6.16 1.99
C LEU A 148 -14.16 -6.92 3.31
N LEU A 149 -13.22 -7.78 3.71
CA LEU A 149 -13.25 -8.43 5.02
C LEU A 149 -13.13 -7.41 6.16
N MET A 150 -12.24 -6.42 6.03
CA MET A 150 -12.13 -5.30 6.98
C MET A 150 -13.47 -4.56 7.06
N ALA A 151 -14.06 -4.19 5.93
CA ALA A 151 -15.36 -3.52 5.90
C ALA A 151 -16.47 -4.33 6.61
N THR A 152 -16.51 -5.65 6.43
CA THR A 152 -17.49 -6.52 7.12
C THR A 152 -17.17 -6.67 8.61
N SER A 153 -15.88 -6.75 8.98
CA SER A 153 -15.44 -6.88 10.36
C SER A 153 -15.81 -5.67 11.24
N LEU A 154 -16.08 -4.53 10.61
CA LEU A 154 -16.49 -3.26 11.20
C LEU A 154 -18.01 -3.08 11.23
N ALA A 155 -18.77 -3.97 10.57
CA ALA A 155 -20.21 -3.81 10.42
C ALA A 155 -20.95 -4.17 11.70
N SER A 156 -21.84 -3.27 12.14
CA SER A 156 -22.79 -3.51 13.23
C SER A 156 -24.11 -4.15 12.77
N VAL A 157 -24.32 -4.27 11.45
CA VAL A 157 -25.57 -4.74 10.83
C VAL A 157 -25.24 -5.86 9.83
N PRO A 158 -26.10 -6.89 9.68
CA PRO A 158 -25.89 -7.97 8.72
C PRO A 158 -25.70 -7.48 7.29
N THR A 159 -24.88 -8.19 6.51
CA THR A 159 -24.66 -7.89 5.09
C THR A 159 -25.95 -8.08 4.31
N ASN A 160 -26.44 -7.01 3.67
CA ASN A 160 -27.63 -7.06 2.81
C ASN A 160 -27.29 -7.73 1.46
N PRO A 161 -28.06 -8.73 0.99
CA PRO A 161 -27.86 -9.35 -0.32
C PRO A 161 -27.82 -8.36 -1.50
N LEU A 162 -28.46 -7.19 -1.38
CA LEU A 162 -28.38 -6.12 -2.38
C LEU A 162 -26.95 -5.61 -2.60
N PHE A 163 -26.04 -5.73 -1.63
CA PHE A 163 -24.65 -5.34 -1.82
C PHE A 163 -23.86 -6.33 -2.67
N LEU A 164 -24.38 -7.55 -2.88
CA LEU A 164 -23.82 -8.56 -3.76
C LEU A 164 -24.22 -8.35 -5.22
N THR A 165 -25.22 -7.50 -5.50
CA THR A 165 -25.57 -7.16 -6.86
C THR A 165 -24.54 -6.18 -7.43
N VAL A 166 -24.20 -6.37 -8.71
CA VAL A 166 -23.37 -5.42 -9.45
C VAL A 166 -24.06 -4.05 -9.41
N ASP A 167 -23.29 -3.03 -9.05
CA ASP A 167 -23.75 -1.64 -9.04
C ASP A 167 -23.36 -1.03 -10.38
N ASP A 168 -24.37 -0.77 -11.21
CA ASP A 168 -24.19 -0.22 -12.54
C ASP A 168 -24.14 1.31 -12.53
N SER A 169 -24.15 1.93 -11.33
CA SER A 169 -24.02 3.37 -11.23
C SER A 169 -22.67 3.87 -11.75
N PRO A 170 -22.66 5.02 -12.46
CA PRO A 170 -21.42 5.63 -12.93
C PRO A 170 -20.37 5.84 -11.82
N ALA A 171 -19.09 5.85 -12.20
CA ALA A 171 -17.97 6.07 -11.27
C ALA A 171 -18.06 7.41 -10.51
N ASP A 172 -18.66 8.42 -11.13
CA ASP A 172 -18.90 9.77 -10.58
C ASP A 172 -20.18 9.87 -9.74
N ALA A 173 -21.05 8.86 -9.76
CA ALA A 173 -22.24 8.83 -8.92
C ALA A 173 -21.88 8.56 -7.45
N HIS A 174 -22.54 9.25 -6.51
CA HIS A 174 -22.35 9.00 -5.08
C HIS A 174 -23.20 7.81 -4.64
N PRO A 175 -22.62 6.65 -4.25
CA PRO A 175 -23.43 5.53 -3.80
C PRO A 175 -24.08 5.90 -2.46
N PRO A 176 -25.41 5.82 -2.32
CA PRO A 176 -26.09 6.21 -1.08
C PRO A 176 -25.74 5.25 0.07
N GLU A 177 -25.45 4.00 -0.27
CA GLU A 177 -25.21 2.92 0.70
C GLU A 177 -23.76 2.85 1.16
N GLN A 178 -23.57 2.72 2.47
CA GLN A 178 -22.25 2.61 3.09
C GLN A 178 -21.42 1.46 2.49
N ARG A 179 -21.99 0.26 2.36
CA ARG A 179 -21.25 -0.90 1.83
C ARG A 179 -20.80 -0.68 0.40
N ARG A 180 -21.60 -0.04 -0.45
CA ARG A 180 -21.19 0.29 -1.83
C ARG A 180 -20.05 1.29 -1.85
N ARG A 181 -20.04 2.28 -0.95
CA ARG A 181 -18.90 3.20 -0.77
C ARG A 181 -17.63 2.45 -0.33
N GLN A 182 -17.75 1.46 0.56
CA GLN A 182 -16.62 0.62 0.98
C GLN A 182 -16.12 -0.30 -0.15
N GLN A 183 -17.01 -0.89 -0.94
CA GLN A 183 -16.62 -1.65 -2.14
C GLN A 183 -15.90 -0.77 -3.16
N ARG A 184 -16.32 0.49 -3.32
CA ARG A 184 -15.63 1.46 -4.19
C ARG A 184 -14.21 1.77 -3.70
N ILE A 185 -13.92 1.70 -2.39
CA ILE A 185 -12.52 1.73 -1.91
C ILE A 185 -11.74 0.53 -2.44
N ALA A 186 -12.30 -0.68 -2.40
CA ALA A 186 -11.63 -1.86 -2.94
C ALA A 186 -11.33 -1.74 -4.45
N GLU A 187 -12.22 -1.09 -5.21
CA GLU A 187 -12.01 -0.75 -6.63
C GLU A 187 -10.89 0.27 -6.80
N ILE A 188 -10.96 1.40 -6.09
CA ILE A 188 -9.96 2.48 -6.11
C ILE A 188 -8.57 1.93 -5.79
N THR A 189 -8.46 1.10 -4.75
CA THR A 189 -7.20 0.49 -4.33
C THR A 189 -6.61 -0.37 -5.44
N GLU A 190 -7.43 -1.13 -6.15
CA GLU A 190 -6.95 -1.98 -7.23
C GLU A 190 -6.60 -1.18 -8.50
N LEU A 191 -7.33 -0.10 -8.81
CA LEU A 191 -6.95 0.84 -9.87
C LEU A 191 -5.59 1.47 -9.60
N ILE A 192 -5.36 1.95 -8.37
CA ILE A 192 -4.07 2.54 -7.95
C ILE A 192 -2.96 1.48 -8.03
N HIS A 193 -3.22 0.26 -7.56
CA HIS A 193 -2.24 -0.82 -7.62
C HIS A 193 -1.86 -1.17 -9.06
N VAL A 194 -2.84 -1.33 -9.96
CA VAL A 194 -2.55 -1.68 -11.36
C VAL A 194 -1.83 -0.51 -12.05
N ALA A 195 -2.23 0.73 -11.78
CA ALA A 195 -1.52 1.90 -12.29
C ALA A 195 -0.04 1.90 -11.87
N SER A 196 0.25 1.61 -10.60
CA SER A 196 1.63 1.54 -10.12
C SER A 196 2.43 0.44 -10.83
N LEU A 197 1.82 -0.73 -11.10
CA LEU A 197 2.47 -1.80 -11.87
C LEU A 197 2.79 -1.39 -13.31
N LEU A 198 1.91 -0.62 -13.96
CA LEU A 198 2.12 -0.11 -15.31
C LEU A 198 3.29 0.87 -15.38
N HIS A 199 3.40 1.74 -14.39
CA HIS A 199 4.52 2.68 -14.27
C HIS A 199 5.83 1.95 -13.91
N ASP A 200 5.79 1.03 -12.95
CA ASP A 200 6.95 0.21 -12.56
C ASP A 200 7.51 -0.60 -13.75
N ASP A 201 6.65 -1.20 -14.59
CA ASP A 201 7.09 -1.94 -15.79
C ASP A 201 7.93 -1.08 -16.74
N VAL A 202 7.62 0.22 -16.84
CA VAL A 202 8.37 1.18 -17.66
C VAL A 202 9.67 1.60 -16.97
N ILE A 203 9.62 1.87 -15.67
CA ILE A 203 10.79 2.29 -14.87
C ILE A 203 11.85 1.17 -14.83
N ASP A 204 11.41 -0.06 -14.62
CA ASP A 204 12.28 -1.24 -14.48
C ASP A 204 12.69 -1.86 -15.83
N ASN A 205 12.19 -1.34 -16.96
CA ASN A 205 12.33 -1.94 -18.30
C ASN A 205 11.97 -3.43 -18.33
N ALA A 206 10.85 -3.79 -17.69
CA ALA A 206 10.44 -5.19 -17.58
C ALA A 206 10.06 -5.78 -18.95
N ASP A 207 10.51 -7.02 -19.22
CA ASP A 207 10.08 -7.78 -20.40
C ASP A 207 8.78 -8.57 -20.14
N LYS A 208 8.54 -8.97 -18.89
CA LYS A 208 7.42 -9.83 -18.49
C LYS A 208 6.81 -9.41 -17.14
N ARG A 209 5.48 -9.52 -17.03
CA ARG A 209 4.70 -9.32 -15.79
C ARG A 209 3.64 -10.43 -15.66
N ARG A 210 3.55 -11.08 -14.49
CA ARG A 210 2.62 -12.21 -14.21
C ARG A 210 2.70 -13.34 -15.25
N GLY A 211 3.90 -13.61 -15.80
CA GLY A 211 4.12 -14.61 -16.84
C GLY A 211 3.77 -14.16 -18.28
N LEU A 212 3.11 -13.01 -18.43
CA LEU A 212 2.82 -12.38 -19.71
C LEU A 212 3.90 -11.37 -20.11
N LYS A 213 3.88 -10.88 -21.36
CA LYS A 213 4.72 -9.75 -21.78
C LYS A 213 4.33 -8.49 -21.00
N ALA A 214 5.29 -7.71 -20.56
CA ALA A 214 5.01 -6.43 -19.92
C ALA A 214 4.35 -5.46 -20.93
N LEU A 215 3.49 -4.55 -20.44
CA LEU A 215 2.65 -3.73 -21.32
C LEU A 215 3.49 -2.80 -22.21
N ASN A 216 4.56 -2.24 -21.65
CA ASN A 216 5.54 -1.41 -22.35
C ASN A 216 6.22 -2.15 -23.52
N SER A 217 6.40 -3.47 -23.43
CA SER A 217 6.93 -4.29 -24.53
C SER A 217 5.92 -4.48 -25.67
N LEU A 218 4.62 -4.36 -25.39
CA LEU A 218 3.54 -4.55 -26.37
C LEU A 218 3.08 -3.24 -27.03
N PHE A 219 2.92 -2.18 -26.22
CA PHE A 219 2.34 -0.92 -26.65
C PHE A 219 3.31 0.26 -26.58
N GLY A 220 4.55 0.02 -26.11
CA GLY A 220 5.56 1.05 -25.90
C GLY A 220 5.39 1.83 -24.59
N ASN A 221 6.48 2.44 -24.12
CA ASN A 221 6.53 3.16 -22.85
C ASN A 221 5.47 4.27 -22.75
N LYS A 222 5.23 5.02 -23.83
CA LYS A 222 4.27 6.14 -23.84
C LYS A 222 2.85 5.67 -23.53
N VAL A 223 2.40 4.58 -24.17
CA VAL A 223 1.05 4.06 -23.95
C VAL A 223 0.93 3.46 -22.55
N ALA A 224 1.97 2.77 -22.06
CA ALA A 224 1.98 2.21 -20.71
C ALA A 224 1.86 3.31 -19.63
N ILE A 225 2.61 4.41 -19.77
CA ILE A 225 2.51 5.57 -18.87
C ILE A 225 1.09 6.15 -18.89
N LEU A 226 0.56 6.44 -20.08
CA LEU A 226 -0.78 7.03 -20.23
C LEU A 226 -1.90 6.10 -19.75
N ALA A 227 -1.74 4.78 -19.88
CA ALA A 227 -2.67 3.81 -19.32
C ALA A 227 -2.65 3.85 -17.78
N GLY A 228 -1.47 3.93 -17.16
CA GLY A 228 -1.35 4.16 -15.71
C GLY A 228 -2.02 5.47 -15.27
N ASP A 229 -1.77 6.57 -15.99
CA ASP A 229 -2.36 7.89 -15.70
C ASP A 229 -3.89 7.86 -15.81
N PHE A 230 -4.41 7.15 -16.82
CA PHE A 230 -5.85 6.96 -17.01
C PHE A 230 -6.47 6.19 -15.83
N LEU A 231 -5.84 5.12 -15.34
CA LEU A 231 -6.31 4.38 -14.17
C LEU A 231 -6.29 5.25 -12.91
N LEU A 232 -5.25 6.07 -12.70
CA LEU A 232 -5.20 7.04 -11.61
C LEU A 232 -6.29 8.11 -11.73
N ALA A 233 -6.62 8.56 -12.94
CA ALA A 233 -7.72 9.49 -13.18
C ALA A 233 -9.08 8.85 -12.83
N ARG A 234 -9.32 7.59 -13.23
CA ARG A 234 -10.52 6.83 -12.86
C ARG A 234 -10.64 6.60 -11.35
N ALA A 235 -9.53 6.29 -10.69
CA ALA A 235 -9.48 6.19 -9.23
C ALA A 235 -9.83 7.54 -8.57
N SER A 236 -9.30 8.64 -9.11
CA SER A 236 -9.55 10.00 -8.60
C SER A 236 -11.01 10.43 -8.73
N VAL A 237 -11.65 10.14 -9.87
CA VAL A 237 -13.09 10.37 -10.08
C VAL A 237 -13.91 9.58 -9.05
N SER A 238 -13.58 8.30 -8.88
CA SER A 238 -14.27 7.41 -7.93
C SER A 238 -14.09 7.88 -6.48
N LEU A 239 -12.89 8.36 -6.12
CA LEU A 239 -12.59 8.95 -4.80
C LEU A 239 -13.42 10.21 -4.54
N ALA A 240 -13.47 11.14 -5.51
CA ALA A 240 -14.26 12.36 -5.38
C ALA A 240 -15.76 12.06 -5.19
N ALA A 241 -16.27 11.04 -5.87
CA ALA A 241 -17.65 10.58 -5.76
C ALA A 241 -18.01 10.05 -4.36
N LEU A 242 -17.03 9.64 -3.54
CA LEU A 242 -17.28 9.23 -2.14
C LEU A 242 -17.70 10.39 -1.23
N ARG A 243 -17.45 11.64 -1.65
CA ARG A 243 -17.81 12.88 -0.90
C ARG A 243 -17.37 12.84 0.56
N ASN A 244 -16.19 12.27 0.83
CA ASN A 244 -15.58 12.23 2.14
C ASN A 244 -14.14 12.76 2.02
N SER A 245 -13.91 13.98 2.51
CA SER A 245 -12.62 14.68 2.38
C SER A 245 -11.47 13.97 3.09
N GLU A 246 -11.75 13.30 4.21
CA GLU A 246 -10.73 12.59 4.97
C GLU A 246 -10.25 11.34 4.23
N VAL A 247 -11.18 10.57 3.66
CA VAL A 247 -10.87 9.43 2.77
C VAL A 247 -10.11 9.88 1.53
N ILE A 248 -10.52 10.98 0.90
CA ILE A 248 -9.82 11.56 -0.25
C ILE A 248 -8.38 11.94 0.14
N ALA A 249 -8.18 12.57 1.29
CA ALA A 249 -6.86 12.95 1.78
C ALA A 249 -5.97 11.74 2.04
N LEU A 250 -6.49 10.69 2.70
CA LEU A 250 -5.74 9.46 2.96
C LEU A 250 -5.31 8.75 1.67
N MET A 251 -6.24 8.60 0.72
CA MET A 251 -5.92 7.93 -0.54
C MET A 251 -5.02 8.78 -1.44
N SER A 252 -5.10 10.11 -1.36
CA SER A 252 -4.13 11.00 -2.03
C SER A 252 -2.74 10.87 -1.41
N GLN A 253 -2.65 10.72 -0.09
CA GLN A 253 -1.37 10.47 0.59
C GLN A 253 -0.72 9.15 0.13
N VAL A 254 -1.52 8.13 -0.19
CA VAL A 254 -0.99 6.89 -0.78
C VAL A 254 -0.30 7.16 -2.11
N LEU A 255 -0.87 8.00 -2.97
CA LEU A 255 -0.23 8.35 -4.26
C LEU A 255 1.13 9.04 -4.03
N GLU A 256 1.20 9.95 -3.06
CA GLU A 256 2.46 10.58 -2.65
C GLU A 256 3.46 9.53 -2.14
N HIS A 257 3.01 8.61 -1.27
CA HIS A 257 3.86 7.55 -0.74
C HIS A 257 4.38 6.61 -1.83
N LEU A 258 3.55 6.19 -2.80
CA LEU A 258 4.01 5.30 -3.87
C LEU A 258 5.14 5.95 -4.69
N VAL A 259 4.97 7.21 -5.08
CA VAL A 259 6.01 7.98 -5.78
C VAL A 259 7.24 8.17 -4.90
N ALA A 260 7.07 8.56 -3.65
CA ALA A 260 8.19 8.75 -2.72
C ALA A 260 8.96 7.45 -2.47
N GLY A 261 8.26 6.31 -2.36
CA GLY A 261 8.85 4.98 -2.23
C GLY A 261 9.70 4.61 -3.43
N GLU A 262 9.24 4.93 -4.64
CA GLU A 262 10.00 4.69 -5.86
C GLU A 262 11.24 5.58 -5.94
N ILE A 263 11.10 6.87 -5.64
CA ILE A 263 12.24 7.79 -5.58
C ILE A 263 13.28 7.35 -4.54
N LEU A 264 12.84 6.96 -3.32
CA LEU A 264 13.74 6.44 -2.28
C LEU A 264 14.50 5.20 -2.74
N GLN A 265 13.92 4.36 -3.60
CA GLN A 265 14.61 3.22 -4.20
C GLN A 265 15.66 3.67 -5.22
N MET A 266 15.28 4.56 -6.13
CA MET A 266 16.14 5.04 -7.22
C MET A 266 17.34 5.81 -6.68
N THR A 267 17.12 6.75 -5.76
CA THR A 267 18.13 7.70 -5.28
C THR A 267 18.92 7.22 -4.06
N ALA A 268 18.70 5.98 -3.59
CA ALA A 268 19.40 5.43 -2.42
C ALA A 268 20.93 5.54 -2.58
N GLY A 269 21.57 6.29 -1.69
CA GLY A 269 23.02 6.34 -1.61
C GLY A 269 23.61 5.03 -1.08
N PRO A 270 24.95 4.88 -1.09
CA PRO A 270 25.60 3.67 -0.59
C PRO A 270 25.28 3.36 0.88
N ASP A 271 25.12 4.38 1.72
CA ASP A 271 24.78 4.22 3.14
C ASP A 271 23.29 3.93 3.34
N ASP A 272 22.40 4.56 2.55
CA ASP A 272 20.96 4.27 2.57
C ASP A 272 20.67 2.83 2.13
N ALA A 273 21.40 2.33 1.12
CA ALA A 273 21.24 0.98 0.59
C ALA A 273 21.55 -0.12 1.62
N GLY A 274 22.35 0.18 2.65
CA GLY A 274 22.66 -0.73 3.75
C GLY A 274 21.81 -0.52 5.01
N SER A 275 20.84 0.40 5.00
CA SER A 275 20.08 0.78 6.18
C SER A 275 18.75 0.03 6.27
N MET A 276 18.54 -0.68 7.40
CA MET A 276 17.26 -1.32 7.70
C MET A 276 16.11 -0.30 7.81
N ASP A 277 16.37 0.89 8.38
CA ASP A 277 15.37 1.94 8.51
C ASP A 277 14.93 2.48 7.14
N HIS A 278 15.89 2.68 6.22
CA HIS A 278 15.60 3.09 4.85
C HIS A 278 14.78 2.03 4.13
N TYR A 279 15.18 0.76 4.26
CA TYR A 279 14.44 -0.38 3.73
C TYR A 279 13.00 -0.41 4.25
N MET A 280 12.79 -0.35 5.57
CA MET A 280 11.45 -0.40 6.18
C MET A 280 10.57 0.79 5.75
N ARG A 281 11.15 1.99 5.62
CA ARG A 281 10.45 3.18 5.12
C ARG A 281 10.02 3.01 3.67
N LYS A 282 10.94 2.57 2.80
CA LYS A 282 10.66 2.27 1.39
C LYS A 282 9.55 1.22 1.27
N THR A 283 9.64 0.13 2.02
CA THR A 283 8.68 -0.98 2.03
C THR A 283 7.30 -0.53 2.52
N TYR A 284 7.24 0.36 3.52
CA TYR A 284 5.97 0.97 3.91
C TYR A 284 5.38 1.81 2.76
N PHE A 285 6.17 2.69 2.14
CA PHE A 285 5.70 3.58 1.09
C PHE A 285 5.27 2.85 -0.19
N LYS A 286 6.06 1.90 -0.68
CA LYS A 286 5.80 1.17 -1.94
C LYS A 286 4.74 0.08 -1.79
N THR A 287 4.62 -0.55 -0.62
CA THR A 287 3.75 -1.73 -0.44
C THR A 287 2.67 -1.52 0.62
N ALA A 288 3.04 -1.26 1.87
CA ALA A 288 2.10 -1.34 2.98
C ALA A 288 1.12 -0.16 3.06
N SER A 289 1.52 1.03 2.58
CA SER A 289 0.74 2.25 2.75
C SER A 289 -0.61 2.20 2.03
N LEU A 290 -0.65 1.59 0.84
CA LEU A 290 -1.90 1.42 0.10
C LEU A 290 -2.90 0.58 0.90
N VAL A 291 -2.47 -0.56 1.46
CA VAL A 291 -3.34 -1.44 2.25
C VAL A 291 -3.77 -0.75 3.55
N ALA A 292 -2.85 -0.12 4.27
CA ALA A 292 -3.11 0.58 5.53
C ALA A 292 -4.17 1.68 5.37
N ASN A 293 -4.00 2.57 4.39
CA ASN A 293 -4.93 3.67 4.16
C ASN A 293 -6.26 3.21 3.56
N SER A 294 -6.28 2.10 2.82
CA SER A 294 -7.53 1.50 2.33
C SER A 294 -8.36 0.92 3.48
N CYS A 295 -7.72 0.19 4.41
CA CYS A 295 -8.38 -0.32 5.62
C CYS A 295 -8.89 0.83 6.50
N LYS A 296 -8.09 1.89 6.68
CA LYS A 296 -8.54 3.10 7.39
C LYS A 296 -9.73 3.76 6.71
N SER A 297 -9.71 3.85 5.38
CA SER A 297 -10.78 4.47 4.60
C SER A 297 -12.12 3.76 4.78
N VAL A 298 -12.14 2.42 4.78
CA VAL A 298 -13.40 1.69 5.01
C VAL A 298 -13.91 1.82 6.44
N ALA A 299 -13.03 2.03 7.43
CA ALA A 299 -13.40 2.34 8.81
C ALA A 299 -13.99 3.74 8.97
N LEU A 300 -13.39 4.74 8.31
CA LEU A 300 -13.96 6.10 8.29
C LEU A 300 -15.33 6.13 7.61
N LEU A 301 -15.51 5.38 6.52
CA LEU A 301 -16.81 5.25 5.87
C LEU A 301 -17.85 4.53 6.73
N ALA A 302 -17.41 3.70 7.68
CA ALA A 302 -18.27 3.04 8.66
C ALA A 302 -18.59 3.90 9.89
N GLY A 303 -18.05 5.13 9.98
CA GLY A 303 -18.24 6.00 11.13
C GLY A 303 -17.51 5.53 12.39
N CYS A 304 -16.46 4.71 12.24
CA CYS A 304 -15.65 4.26 13.37
C CYS A 304 -14.94 5.43 14.06
N SER A 305 -14.62 5.26 15.36
CA SER A 305 -13.84 6.25 16.11
C SER A 305 -12.42 6.42 15.54
N PRO A 306 -11.69 7.50 15.88
CA PRO A 306 -10.30 7.66 15.49
C PRO A 306 -9.40 6.48 15.89
N ASP A 307 -9.62 5.92 17.08
CA ASP A 307 -8.86 4.77 17.60
C ASP A 307 -9.15 3.50 16.82
N GLN A 308 -10.42 3.23 16.50
CA GLN A 308 -10.84 2.07 15.69
C GLN A 308 -10.36 2.20 14.24
N SER A 309 -10.42 3.41 13.68
CA SER A 309 -9.88 3.69 12.34
C SER A 309 -8.35 3.53 12.29
N THR A 310 -7.65 3.89 13.37
CA THR A 310 -6.23 3.64 13.53
C THR A 310 -5.91 2.16 13.68
N ALA A 311 -6.75 1.39 14.39
CA ALA A 311 -6.62 -0.07 14.46
C ALA A 311 -6.75 -0.75 13.08
N ALA A 312 -7.71 -0.31 12.25
CA ALA A 312 -7.82 -0.78 10.87
C ALA A 312 -6.58 -0.42 10.03
N TRP A 313 -6.02 0.79 10.23
CA TRP A 313 -4.77 1.21 9.59
C TRP A 313 -3.58 0.35 10.02
N ASP A 314 -3.43 0.09 11.33
CA ASP A 314 -2.37 -0.73 11.90
C ASP A 314 -2.41 -2.15 11.35
N TYR A 315 -3.60 -2.75 11.27
CA TYR A 315 -3.77 -4.05 10.63
C TYR A 315 -3.22 -4.04 9.19
N GLY A 316 -3.68 -3.11 8.36
CA GLY A 316 -3.27 -3.03 6.95
C GLY A 316 -1.78 -2.73 6.77
N ARG A 317 -1.22 -1.86 7.62
CA ARG A 317 0.22 -1.54 7.65
C ARG A 317 1.04 -2.78 7.95
N HIS A 318 0.73 -3.45 9.05
CA HIS A 318 1.52 -4.59 9.51
C HIS A 318 1.37 -5.80 8.57
N LEU A 319 0.16 -6.06 8.05
CA LEU A 319 -0.05 -7.07 7.03
C LEU A 319 0.79 -6.79 5.77
N GLY A 320 0.80 -5.55 5.28
CA GLY A 320 1.57 -5.16 4.10
C GLY A 320 3.08 -5.29 4.30
N LEU A 321 3.60 -4.92 5.48
CA LEU A 321 5.02 -5.09 5.83
C LEU A 321 5.40 -6.58 5.92
N ALA A 322 4.59 -7.38 6.61
CA ALA A 322 4.80 -8.82 6.71
C ALA A 322 4.77 -9.49 5.32
N PHE A 323 3.85 -9.07 4.45
CA PHE A 323 3.76 -9.58 3.08
C PHE A 323 5.04 -9.34 2.29
N GLN A 324 5.58 -8.11 2.31
CA GLN A 324 6.80 -7.79 1.58
C GLN A 324 8.01 -8.52 2.16
N LEU A 325 8.17 -8.57 3.47
CA LEU A 325 9.27 -9.30 4.11
C LEU A 325 9.29 -10.79 3.74
N ILE A 326 8.12 -11.42 3.63
CA ILE A 326 8.03 -12.81 3.16
C ILE A 326 8.31 -12.91 1.66
N ASP A 327 7.95 -11.91 0.85
CA ASP A 327 8.31 -11.88 -0.58
C ASP A 327 9.85 -11.89 -0.74
N ASP A 328 10.52 -11.03 0.02
CA ASP A 328 11.96 -10.91 0.05
C ASP A 328 12.62 -12.21 0.56
N VAL A 329 12.05 -12.89 1.56
CA VAL A 329 12.52 -14.22 2.03
C VAL A 329 12.35 -15.29 0.96
N LEU A 330 11.26 -15.24 0.20
CA LEU A 330 10.98 -16.21 -0.86
C LEU A 330 11.95 -16.08 -2.02
N ASP A 331 12.50 -14.90 -2.33
CA ASP A 331 13.54 -14.74 -3.36
C ASP A 331 14.83 -15.55 -3.08
N TYR A 332 15.03 -16.01 -1.83
CA TYR A 332 16.16 -16.86 -1.42
C TYR A 332 15.79 -18.32 -1.16
N THR A 333 14.55 -18.58 -0.73
CA THR A 333 14.13 -19.90 -0.25
C THR A 333 13.25 -20.66 -1.23
N GLY A 334 12.57 -19.97 -2.14
CA GLY A 334 11.67 -20.60 -3.09
C GLY A 334 12.43 -21.34 -4.20
N THR A 335 11.85 -22.43 -4.67
CA THR A 335 12.38 -23.15 -5.82
C THR A 335 12.10 -22.39 -7.12
N THR A 336 12.94 -22.55 -8.15
CA THR A 336 12.72 -21.94 -9.48
C THR A 336 11.34 -22.31 -10.07
N ALA A 337 10.82 -23.50 -9.73
CA ALA A 337 9.49 -23.96 -10.15
C ALA A 337 8.33 -23.23 -9.43
N GLU A 338 8.53 -22.82 -8.17
CA GLU A 338 7.50 -22.13 -7.37
C GLU A 338 7.49 -20.60 -7.63
N LEU A 339 8.66 -20.00 -7.84
CA LEU A 339 8.83 -18.56 -8.06
C LEU A 339 8.74 -18.16 -9.54
N GLY A 340 8.95 -19.10 -10.46
CA GLY A 340 9.01 -18.84 -11.90
C GLY A 340 10.25 -18.06 -12.36
N LYS A 341 11.22 -17.82 -11.47
CA LYS A 341 12.48 -17.09 -11.70
C LYS A 341 13.62 -17.73 -10.89
N PRO A 342 14.89 -17.57 -11.29
CA PRO A 342 16.04 -17.99 -10.47
C PRO A 342 16.09 -17.18 -9.16
N ALA A 343 16.64 -17.77 -8.10
CA ALA A 343 16.81 -17.08 -6.81
C ALA A 343 17.74 -15.86 -6.92
N GLY A 344 17.54 -14.85 -6.06
CA GLY A 344 18.37 -13.65 -6.00
C GLY A 344 18.07 -12.63 -7.09
N ASN A 345 16.82 -12.48 -7.54
CA ASN A 345 16.46 -11.47 -8.53
C ASN A 345 16.64 -10.06 -7.97
N ASP A 346 16.40 -9.87 -6.68
CA ASP A 346 16.57 -8.57 -6.02
C ASP A 346 18.03 -8.14 -6.08
N LEU A 347 18.95 -9.06 -5.78
CA LEU A 347 20.40 -8.84 -5.88
C LEU A 347 20.82 -8.49 -7.30
N ARG A 348 20.32 -9.22 -8.31
CA ARG A 348 20.59 -8.94 -9.73
C ARG A 348 20.07 -7.57 -10.18
N SER A 349 19.01 -7.09 -9.53
CA SER A 349 18.44 -5.76 -9.74
C SER A 349 19.16 -4.67 -8.91
N GLY A 350 20.20 -5.04 -8.16
CA GLY A 350 21.00 -4.14 -7.34
C GLY A 350 20.35 -3.73 -6.03
N LEU A 351 19.37 -4.50 -5.54
CA LEU A 351 18.61 -4.22 -4.34
C LEU A 351 19.08 -5.11 -3.18
N ALA A 352 19.37 -4.49 -2.04
CA ALA A 352 19.58 -5.19 -0.78
C ALA A 352 18.27 -5.21 0.01
N THR A 353 17.72 -6.41 0.19
CA THR A 353 16.47 -6.65 0.94
C THR A 353 16.76 -7.14 2.37
N ALA A 354 15.72 -7.28 3.20
CA ALA A 354 15.88 -7.60 4.62
C ALA A 354 16.81 -8.80 4.91
N PRO A 355 16.76 -9.93 4.17
CA PRO A 355 17.70 -11.03 4.38
C PRO A 355 19.17 -10.62 4.25
N VAL A 356 19.49 -9.79 3.26
CA VAL A 356 20.85 -9.28 3.01
C VAL A 356 21.29 -8.30 4.07
N LEU A 357 20.39 -7.39 4.47
CA LEU A 357 20.67 -6.40 5.50
C LEU A 357 20.96 -7.05 6.85
N PHE A 358 20.19 -8.06 7.24
CA PHE A 358 20.47 -8.84 8.44
C PHE A 358 21.73 -9.70 8.32
N ALA A 359 22.01 -10.26 7.14
CA ALA A 359 23.25 -11.00 6.89
C ALA A 359 24.49 -10.10 7.01
N ALA A 360 24.39 -8.83 6.59
CA ALA A 360 25.48 -7.86 6.66
C ALA A 360 25.91 -7.53 8.10
N GLU A 361 25.02 -7.72 9.09
CA GLU A 361 25.37 -7.61 10.51
C GLU A 361 26.33 -8.73 10.97
N GLN A 362 26.29 -9.91 10.33
CA GLN A 362 27.16 -11.06 10.61
C GLN A 362 28.38 -11.12 9.67
N HIS A 363 28.21 -10.64 8.44
CA HIS A 363 29.22 -10.63 7.38
C HIS A 363 29.43 -9.19 6.87
N PRO A 364 30.26 -8.38 7.56
CA PRO A 364 30.47 -6.98 7.22
C PRO A 364 30.97 -6.74 5.79
N GLU A 365 31.60 -7.73 5.15
CA GLU A 365 32.00 -7.70 3.75
C GLU A 365 30.83 -7.47 2.78
N LEU A 366 29.60 -7.84 3.16
CA LEU A 366 28.38 -7.57 2.38
C LEU A 366 28.16 -6.07 2.17
N HIS A 367 28.58 -5.21 3.09
CA HIS A 367 28.43 -3.76 2.94
C HIS A 367 29.12 -3.26 1.66
N ASN A 368 30.28 -3.81 1.31
CA ASN A 368 30.98 -3.42 0.09
C ASN A 368 30.22 -3.85 -1.17
N LEU A 369 29.54 -5.00 -1.14
CA LEU A 369 28.70 -5.48 -2.23
C LEU A 369 27.43 -4.62 -2.39
N ILE A 370 26.79 -4.30 -1.26
CA ILE A 370 25.61 -3.42 -1.19
C ILE A 370 25.94 -2.03 -1.75
N LYS A 371 27.06 -1.42 -1.32
CA LYS A 371 27.47 -0.07 -1.75
C LYS A 371 27.65 0.06 -3.25
N ARG A 372 28.09 -1.02 -3.92
CA ARG A 372 28.22 -1.07 -5.39
C ARG A 372 27.02 -1.70 -6.10
N ARG A 373 25.93 -1.94 -5.37
CA ARG A 373 24.67 -2.52 -5.87
C ARG A 373 24.88 -3.83 -6.64
N PHE A 374 25.79 -4.68 -6.14
CA PHE A 374 26.08 -6.01 -6.72
C PHE A 374 26.44 -6.01 -8.22
N ARG A 375 27.06 -4.92 -8.71
CA ARG A 375 27.35 -4.73 -10.14
C ARG A 375 28.61 -5.43 -10.65
N GLN A 376 29.48 -5.95 -9.77
CA GLN A 376 30.70 -6.64 -10.20
C GLN A 376 30.45 -8.13 -10.42
N ASP A 377 31.22 -8.74 -11.31
CA ASP A 377 31.15 -10.17 -11.59
C ASP A 377 31.39 -10.98 -10.30
N GLY A 378 30.48 -11.92 -10.00
CA GLY A 378 30.54 -12.75 -8.79
C GLY A 378 29.95 -12.12 -7.53
N ASP A 379 29.50 -10.86 -7.56
CA ASP A 379 28.89 -10.19 -6.40
C ASP A 379 27.62 -10.91 -5.94
N VAL A 380 26.75 -11.27 -6.88
CA VAL A 380 25.47 -11.93 -6.60
C VAL A 380 25.73 -13.32 -6.01
N GLU A 381 26.63 -14.10 -6.59
CA GLU A 381 26.99 -15.43 -6.13
C GLU A 381 27.63 -15.37 -4.72
N THR A 382 28.48 -14.37 -4.48
CA THR A 382 29.10 -14.15 -3.17
C THR A 382 28.04 -13.75 -2.13
N ALA A 383 27.15 -12.81 -2.47
CA ALA A 383 26.09 -12.37 -1.58
C ALA A 383 25.14 -13.50 -1.22
N LEU A 384 24.71 -14.31 -2.20
CA LEU A 384 23.87 -15.49 -1.97
C LEU A 384 24.51 -16.49 -1.00
N ARG A 385 25.82 -16.75 -1.16
CA ARG A 385 26.57 -17.64 -0.25
C ARG A 385 26.61 -17.06 1.17
N LEU A 386 26.96 -15.79 1.32
CA LEU A 386 27.03 -15.14 2.63
C LEU A 386 25.66 -15.07 3.33
N VAL A 387 24.59 -14.79 2.58
CA VAL A 387 23.23 -14.83 3.14
C VAL A 387 22.88 -16.24 3.63
N LYS A 388 23.23 -17.28 2.86
CA LYS A 388 22.98 -18.68 3.22
C LYS A 388 23.81 -19.16 4.42
N ASP A 389 25.04 -18.66 4.56
CA ASP A 389 25.94 -18.95 5.67
C ASP A 389 25.61 -18.13 6.94
N SER A 390 24.61 -17.24 6.86
CA SER A 390 24.17 -16.35 7.95
C SER A 390 22.76 -16.69 8.46
N GLN A 391 22.32 -15.97 9.48
CA GLN A 391 20.92 -15.99 9.96
C GLN A 391 20.03 -14.92 9.32
N GLY A 392 20.45 -14.32 8.19
CA GLY A 392 19.74 -13.21 7.56
C GLY A 392 18.29 -13.55 7.17
N VAL A 393 18.10 -14.71 6.56
CA VAL A 393 16.77 -15.22 6.15
C VAL A 393 15.87 -15.45 7.37
N ASP A 394 16.38 -16.12 8.40
CA ASP A 394 15.62 -16.43 9.60
C ASP A 394 15.19 -15.16 10.35
N ARG A 395 16.08 -14.17 10.45
CA ARG A 395 15.77 -12.88 11.08
C ARG A 395 14.75 -12.07 10.27
N ALA A 396 14.84 -12.08 8.95
CA ALA A 396 13.82 -11.47 8.09
C ALA A 396 12.44 -12.11 8.29
N LYS A 397 12.40 -13.45 8.42
CA LYS A 397 11.17 -14.18 8.72
C LYS A 397 10.63 -13.86 10.11
N GLN A 398 11.48 -13.79 11.13
CA GLN A 398 11.08 -13.37 12.49
C GLN A 398 10.49 -11.96 12.52
N LEU A 399 11.07 -11.02 11.75
CA LEU A 399 10.52 -9.68 11.61
C LEU A 399 9.15 -9.68 10.91
N ALA A 400 8.96 -10.55 9.91
CA ALA A 400 7.65 -10.71 9.27
C ALA A 400 6.61 -11.27 10.26
N GLU A 401 6.99 -12.27 11.06
CA GLU A 401 6.14 -12.86 12.11
C GLU A 401 5.77 -11.85 13.19
N GLU A 402 6.69 -10.95 13.57
CA GLU A 402 6.42 -9.83 14.47
C GLU A 402 5.33 -8.92 13.92
N HIS A 403 5.46 -8.49 12.66
CA HIS A 403 4.42 -7.68 12.03
C HIS A 403 3.10 -8.44 11.88
N ALA A 404 3.10 -9.73 11.53
CA ALA A 404 1.87 -10.52 11.52
C ALA A 404 1.18 -10.54 12.88
N ARG A 405 1.92 -10.68 13.98
CA ARG A 405 1.36 -10.63 15.34
C ARG A 405 0.78 -9.26 15.67
N GLN A 406 1.47 -8.18 15.29
CA GLN A 406 0.98 -6.81 15.46
C GLN A 406 -0.29 -6.53 14.64
N ALA A 407 -0.39 -7.09 13.42
CA ALA A 407 -1.60 -7.01 12.62
C ALA A 407 -2.77 -7.70 13.34
N ILE A 408 -2.59 -8.93 13.84
CA ILE A 408 -3.63 -9.67 14.55
C ILE A 408 -4.07 -8.92 15.82
N ALA A 409 -3.11 -8.43 16.62
CA ALA A 409 -3.40 -7.65 17.82
C ALA A 409 -4.19 -6.36 17.52
N ALA A 410 -3.99 -5.75 16.35
CA ALA A 410 -4.77 -4.58 15.96
C ALA A 410 -6.27 -4.89 15.77
N LEU A 411 -6.63 -6.13 15.41
CA LEU A 411 -8.03 -6.53 15.24
C LEU A 411 -8.83 -6.52 16.56
N GLU A 412 -8.16 -6.65 17.70
CA GLU A 412 -8.77 -6.61 19.03
C GLU A 412 -9.32 -5.22 19.39
N ARG A 413 -8.81 -4.17 18.74
CA ARG A 413 -9.23 -2.77 18.93
C ARG A 413 -10.34 -2.33 17.97
N LEU A 414 -10.82 -3.22 17.10
CA LEU A 414 -11.98 -2.95 16.27
C LEU A 414 -13.26 -2.88 17.13
N PRO A 415 -14.36 -2.27 16.64
CA PRO A 415 -15.61 -2.15 17.41
C PRO A 415 -16.07 -3.47 18.03
N GLU A 416 -16.77 -3.48 19.15
CA GLU A 416 -17.39 -4.71 19.62
C GLU A 416 -18.41 -5.22 18.59
N VAL A 417 -18.36 -6.52 18.28
CA VAL A 417 -19.31 -7.12 17.36
C VAL A 417 -20.59 -7.37 18.12
N ALA A 418 -21.71 -6.78 17.67
CA ALA A 418 -23.02 -7.15 18.19
C ALA A 418 -23.21 -8.67 18.01
N VAL A 419 -23.71 -9.36 19.05
CA VAL A 419 -23.87 -10.84 19.09
C VAL A 419 -24.60 -11.39 17.85
N GLU A 420 -25.42 -10.57 17.21
CA GLU A 420 -26.24 -10.90 16.04
C GLU A 420 -25.49 -10.80 14.70
N CYS A 421 -24.25 -10.31 14.65
CA CYS A 421 -23.48 -10.10 13.42
C CYS A 421 -22.41 -11.19 13.21
N ALA A 422 -22.84 -12.44 12.95
CA ALA A 422 -21.95 -13.58 12.70
C ALA A 422 -20.90 -13.29 11.59
N ALA A 423 -21.31 -12.58 10.53
CA ALA A 423 -20.43 -12.24 9.40
C ALA A 423 -19.24 -11.35 9.81
N ALA A 424 -19.40 -10.47 10.80
CA ALA A 424 -18.31 -9.63 11.30
C ALA A 424 -17.27 -10.46 12.07
N VAL A 425 -17.72 -11.42 12.89
CA VAL A 425 -16.83 -12.37 13.58
C VAL A 425 -16.09 -13.25 12.58
N GLU A 426 -16.80 -13.83 11.62
CA GLU A 426 -16.19 -14.64 10.55
C GLU A 426 -15.16 -13.85 9.76
N SER A 427 -15.46 -12.58 9.45
CA SER A 427 -14.52 -11.71 8.73
C SER A 427 -13.27 -11.38 9.54
N ARG A 428 -13.37 -11.21 10.87
CA ARG A 428 -12.19 -11.06 11.73
C ARG A 428 -11.34 -12.31 11.75
N ASN A 429 -11.96 -13.47 11.89
CA ASN A 429 -11.25 -14.75 11.83
C ASN A 429 -10.56 -14.94 10.47
N ALA A 430 -11.22 -14.53 9.39
CA ALA A 430 -10.66 -14.57 8.05
C ALA A 430 -9.47 -13.60 7.86
N LEU A 431 -9.51 -12.41 8.48
CA LEU A 431 -8.38 -11.49 8.51
C LEU A 431 -7.19 -12.07 9.29
N VAL A 432 -7.43 -12.79 10.38
CA VAL A 432 -6.39 -13.54 11.10
C VAL A 432 -5.82 -14.65 10.21
N GLU A 433 -6.67 -15.43 9.55
CA GLU A 433 -6.24 -16.51 8.66
C GLU A 433 -5.44 -15.98 7.47
N ILE A 434 -5.84 -14.85 6.86
CA ILE A 434 -5.05 -14.20 5.81
C ILE A 434 -3.65 -13.85 6.33
N THR A 435 -3.55 -13.24 7.51
CA THR A 435 -2.26 -12.89 8.12
C THR A 435 -1.39 -14.14 8.31
N GLN A 436 -1.96 -15.25 8.77
CA GLN A 436 -1.24 -16.52 8.90
C GLN A 436 -0.85 -17.12 7.54
N LYS A 437 -1.72 -17.02 6.51
CA LYS A 437 -1.41 -17.46 5.15
C LYS A 437 -0.27 -16.65 4.55
N VAL A 438 -0.17 -15.36 4.85
CA VAL A 438 0.94 -14.51 4.38
C VAL A 438 2.29 -15.03 4.89
N ILE A 439 2.39 -15.41 6.16
CA ILE A 439 3.63 -15.95 6.74
C ILE A 439 3.99 -17.32 6.18
N ASN A 440 3.00 -18.15 5.89
CA ASN A 440 3.21 -19.53 5.44
C ASN A 440 3.18 -19.70 3.92
N ARG A 441 3.11 -18.61 3.15
CA ARG A 441 3.00 -18.70 1.69
C ARG A 441 4.29 -19.19 1.06
N ARG A 442 4.14 -19.93 -0.03
CA ARG A 442 5.24 -20.38 -0.90
C ARG A 442 5.24 -19.69 -2.28
N LYS A 443 4.19 -18.90 -2.56
CA LYS A 443 4.01 -18.08 -3.78
C LYS A 443 3.05 -16.91 -3.53
#